data_AF-A0A5A9PHS9-F1
#
_entry.id   AF-A0A5A9PHS9-F1
#
_cell.length_a   1.000
_cell.length_b   1.000
_cell.length_c   1.000
_cell.angle_alpha   90.00
_cell.angle_beta   90.00
_cell.angle_gamma   90.00
#
_symmetry.space_group_name_H-M   'P 1'
#
loop_
_entity.id
_entity.type
_entity.pdbx_description
1 polymer ?
#
loop_
_entity_poly.entity_id
_entity_poly.type
_entity_poly.pdbx_seq_one_letter_code
_entity_poly.pdbx_strand_id
1 'polypeptide(L)'
;MTKESSKSSKVKRATECTVGQITRIVVYSELFPFDYDAAQFDVCLSVETLKENLEAVTDKVYDPELQRIILNKLNQAYPDGLSDERLQVLGSSSRSATPSDVTRWNVTKIDTLSSLMASGNGEWDPEMVRLIVSKYLSVSGNRLGSSELNSLGSNICALNTSVLNNITASSIEKATALPLTNCTSEQKRIVFGIAQSAFSKTNIRGPDAVSPPTYQLLQSYLGGADNTFVRKLVNSNINMDLITFVSLEQSAINVLNVMDVKSLLGVNVGDLKTYESASQIQEWIKLQLQTDLDTLNIDLTGGRIATVTPSVPSASNSTTKAPSGQISTVTAAGGNTIAASTTKGAVSRVYAPVCLQLLLLAVLVQLLH
;
A
#
# COMPACT_ATOMS: atom_id res chain seq x y z
N MET A 1 -35.40 31.92 -23.31
CA MET A 1 -34.29 31.29 -22.57
C MET A 1 -33.03 31.43 -23.41
N THR A 2 -32.10 32.20 -22.88
CA THR A 2 -30.88 32.73 -23.51
C THR A 2 -29.85 31.64 -23.79
N LYS A 3 -29.26 31.71 -24.98
CA LYS A 3 -28.19 30.83 -25.45
C LYS A 3 -26.86 31.33 -24.88
N GLU A 4 -26.31 30.61 -23.92
CA GLU A 4 -25.03 30.96 -23.29
C GLU A 4 -23.87 30.54 -24.21
N SER A 5 -23.13 31.53 -24.69
CA SER A 5 -21.96 31.35 -25.55
C SER A 5 -20.75 31.03 -24.69
N SER A 6 -20.25 29.80 -24.77
CA SER A 6 -18.95 29.41 -24.19
C SER A 6 -17.83 30.25 -24.82
N LYS A 7 -17.28 31.19 -24.05
CA LYS A 7 -16.09 31.96 -24.43
C LYS A 7 -14.86 31.10 -24.17
N SER A 8 -14.30 30.54 -25.25
CA SER A 8 -12.94 30.01 -25.25
C SER A 8 -11.96 31.15 -24.96
N SER A 9 -11.34 31.12 -23.77
CA SER A 9 -10.25 32.01 -23.38
C SER A 9 -9.03 31.76 -24.27
N LYS A 10 -8.88 32.55 -25.33
CA LYS A 10 -7.65 32.55 -26.14
C LYS A 10 -6.56 33.23 -25.32
N VAL A 11 -5.57 32.46 -24.87
CA VAL A 11 -4.34 32.98 -24.25
C VAL A 11 -3.65 33.90 -25.26
N LYS A 12 -3.59 35.20 -24.96
CA LYS A 12 -2.81 36.16 -25.75
C LYS A 12 -1.33 35.87 -25.52
N ARG A 13 -0.62 35.45 -26.56
CA ARG A 13 0.85 35.35 -26.50
C ARG A 13 1.42 36.76 -26.42
N ALA A 14 2.18 37.05 -25.37
CA ALA A 14 3.04 38.22 -25.34
C ALA A 14 4.13 38.05 -26.41
N THR A 15 4.49 39.12 -27.11
CA THR A 15 5.56 39.11 -28.12
C THR A 15 6.83 39.79 -27.64
N GLU A 16 6.76 40.50 -26.50
CA GLU A 16 7.87 41.24 -25.91
C GLU A 16 7.80 41.16 -24.38
N CYS A 17 8.98 41.15 -23.75
CA CYS A 17 9.11 41.18 -22.30
C CYS A 17 8.88 42.59 -21.76
N THR A 18 7.77 42.80 -21.04
CA THR A 18 7.39 44.10 -20.48
C THR A 18 7.53 44.18 -18.96
N VAL A 19 7.56 43.03 -18.29
CA VAL A 19 7.75 42.94 -16.82
C VAL A 19 9.22 43.13 -16.43
N GLY A 20 10.15 42.84 -17.34
CA GLY A 20 11.59 42.93 -17.14
C GLY A 20 12.27 41.57 -17.31
N GLN A 21 13.47 41.56 -17.88
CA GLN A 21 14.18 40.32 -18.20
C GLN A 21 14.44 39.51 -16.92
N ILE A 22 14.15 38.21 -16.98
CA ILE A 22 14.52 37.29 -15.91
C ILE A 22 16.02 37.09 -16.03
N THR A 23 16.76 37.73 -15.12
CA THR A 23 18.22 37.63 -14.99
C THR A 23 18.58 36.75 -13.81
N ARG A 24 19.88 36.43 -13.66
CA ARG A 24 20.39 35.75 -12.46
C ARG A 24 19.91 36.43 -11.17
N ILE A 25 19.97 37.75 -11.08
CA ILE A 25 19.55 38.49 -9.87
C ILE A 25 18.07 38.24 -9.56
N VAL A 26 17.22 38.25 -10.59
CA VAL A 26 15.78 38.00 -10.44
C VAL A 26 15.52 36.57 -9.95
N VAL A 27 16.18 35.56 -10.53
CA VAL A 27 16.00 34.15 -10.14
C VAL A 27 16.33 33.93 -8.65
N TYR A 28 17.34 34.62 -8.10
CA TYR A 28 17.68 34.50 -6.68
C TYR A 28 16.78 35.33 -5.74
N SER A 29 15.93 36.22 -6.25
CA SER A 29 14.95 36.97 -5.45
C SER A 29 13.92 36.05 -4.79
N GLU A 30 13.48 36.40 -3.58
CA GLU A 30 12.38 35.71 -2.89
C GLU A 30 11.02 35.93 -3.57
N LEU A 31 10.90 36.98 -4.38
CA LEU A 31 9.67 37.30 -5.12
C LEU A 31 9.55 36.56 -6.46
N PHE A 32 10.60 35.86 -6.90
CA PHE A 32 10.52 35.05 -8.11
C PHE A 32 9.71 33.77 -7.85
N PRO A 33 8.77 33.37 -8.73
CA PRO A 33 8.45 33.92 -10.06
C PRO A 33 7.19 34.83 -10.12
N PHE A 34 6.70 35.37 -9.01
CA PHE A 34 5.35 35.93 -8.89
C PHE A 34 5.01 37.09 -9.83
N ASP A 35 6.01 37.87 -10.27
CA ASP A 35 5.79 39.00 -11.19
C ASP A 35 5.45 38.56 -12.63
N TYR A 36 5.62 37.27 -12.95
CA TYR A 36 5.51 36.75 -14.31
C TYR A 36 4.32 35.80 -14.46
N ASP A 37 3.32 36.21 -15.25
CA ASP A 37 2.37 35.26 -15.82
C ASP A 37 3.05 34.35 -16.86
N ALA A 38 2.38 33.29 -17.31
CA ALA A 38 2.97 32.35 -18.26
C ALA A 38 3.46 33.00 -19.55
N ALA A 39 2.74 34.01 -20.08
CA ALA A 39 3.14 34.68 -21.31
C ALA A 39 4.40 35.52 -21.11
N GLN A 40 4.48 36.28 -20.01
CA GLN A 40 5.64 37.08 -19.64
C GLN A 40 6.83 36.22 -19.25
N PHE A 41 6.60 35.13 -18.51
CA PHE A 41 7.65 34.19 -18.14
C PHE A 41 8.34 33.59 -19.38
N ASP A 42 7.57 33.21 -20.40
CA ASP A 42 8.14 32.69 -21.65
C ASP A 42 8.96 33.74 -22.40
N VAL A 43 8.46 34.97 -22.57
CA VAL A 43 9.23 35.98 -23.32
C VAL A 43 10.37 36.63 -22.53
N CYS A 44 10.30 36.64 -21.20
CA CYS A 44 11.29 37.27 -20.32
C CYS A 44 12.40 36.32 -19.83
N LEU A 45 12.18 35.01 -19.86
CA LEU A 45 13.21 34.02 -19.54
C LEU A 45 13.97 33.62 -20.80
N SER A 46 15.22 34.06 -20.90
CA SER A 46 16.10 33.63 -22.00
C SER A 46 16.55 32.17 -21.79
N VAL A 47 16.84 31.48 -22.90
CA VAL A 47 17.39 30.12 -22.87
C VAL A 47 18.74 30.09 -22.13
N GLU A 48 19.60 31.09 -22.32
CA GLU A 48 20.91 31.13 -21.68
C GLU A 48 20.80 31.32 -20.17
N THR A 49 19.94 32.25 -19.72
CA THR A 49 19.72 32.46 -18.28
C THR A 49 19.16 31.20 -17.61
N LEU A 50 18.25 30.49 -18.28
CA LEU A 50 17.73 29.22 -17.75
C LEU A 50 18.85 28.17 -17.63
N LYS A 51 19.72 28.02 -18.63
CA LYS A 51 20.82 27.05 -18.59
C LYS A 51 21.79 27.31 -17.43
N GLU A 52 22.15 28.58 -17.21
CA GLU A 52 23.11 28.99 -16.18
C GLU A 52 22.54 28.92 -14.76
N ASN A 53 21.21 28.93 -14.61
CA ASN A 53 20.54 29.05 -13.31
C ASN A 53 19.43 28.00 -13.14
N LEU A 54 19.52 26.85 -13.83
CA LEU A 54 18.44 25.86 -13.93
C LEU A 54 17.89 25.45 -12.56
N GLU A 55 18.79 25.03 -11.65
CA GLU A 55 18.44 24.59 -10.30
C GLU A 55 17.71 25.68 -9.51
N ALA A 56 18.21 26.92 -9.55
CA ALA A 56 17.59 28.03 -8.82
C ALA A 56 16.21 28.41 -9.40
N VAL A 57 15.99 28.19 -10.70
CA VAL A 57 14.68 28.39 -11.33
C VAL A 57 13.72 27.27 -10.92
N THR A 58 14.13 26.01 -11.05
CA THR A 58 13.26 24.84 -10.81
C THR A 58 12.93 24.64 -9.32
N ASP A 59 13.77 25.15 -8.42
CA ASP A 59 13.52 25.16 -6.96
C ASP A 59 12.38 26.10 -6.54
N LYS A 60 12.09 27.14 -7.34
CA LYS A 60 11.09 28.17 -7.01
C LYS A 60 9.82 28.11 -7.85
N VAL A 61 9.84 27.41 -8.98
CA VAL A 61 8.71 27.39 -9.93
C VAL A 61 7.85 26.13 -9.71
N TYR A 62 6.67 26.34 -9.12
CA TYR A 62 5.68 25.29 -8.85
C TYR A 62 4.43 25.36 -9.75
N ASP A 63 4.26 26.45 -10.50
CA ASP A 63 3.13 26.61 -11.42
C ASP A 63 3.30 25.70 -12.67
N PRO A 64 2.35 24.80 -12.98
CA PRO A 64 2.49 23.87 -14.09
C PRO A 64 2.65 24.51 -15.48
N GLU A 65 2.09 25.70 -15.72
CA GLU A 65 2.26 26.41 -16.99
C GLU A 65 3.70 26.94 -17.13
N LEU A 66 4.26 27.49 -16.05
CA LEU A 66 5.64 27.97 -16.01
C LEU A 66 6.64 26.81 -16.09
N GLN A 67 6.36 25.69 -15.43
CA GLN A 67 7.17 24.46 -15.54
C GLN A 67 7.19 23.90 -16.96
N ARG A 68 6.05 23.92 -17.67
CA ARG A 68 6.00 23.57 -19.10
C ARG A 68 6.90 24.49 -19.92
N ILE A 69 6.90 25.79 -19.63
CA ILE A 69 7.75 26.76 -20.33
C ILE A 69 9.24 26.47 -20.06
N ILE A 70 9.62 26.14 -18.82
CA ILE A 70 10.99 25.70 -18.48
C ILE A 70 11.39 24.52 -19.37
N LEU A 71 10.57 23.48 -19.45
CA LEU A 71 10.87 22.29 -20.28
C LEU A 71 10.93 22.63 -21.77
N ASN A 72 10.04 23.49 -22.27
CA ASN A 72 10.06 23.94 -23.67
C ASN A 72 11.37 24.67 -24.01
N LYS A 73 11.86 25.54 -23.11
CA LYS A 73 13.13 26.25 -23.30
C LYS A 73 14.34 25.31 -23.19
N LEU A 74 14.29 24.35 -22.28
CA LEU A 74 15.30 23.30 -22.20
C LEU A 74 15.34 22.45 -23.48
N ASN A 75 14.21 22.13 -24.08
CA ASN A 75 14.15 21.44 -25.37
C ASN A 75 14.73 22.29 -26.52
N GLN A 76 14.61 23.62 -26.46
CA GLN A 76 15.28 24.51 -27.42
C GLN A 76 16.80 24.51 -27.24
N ALA A 77 17.28 24.48 -25.98
CA ALA A 77 18.70 24.41 -25.65
C ALA A 77 19.34 23.06 -25.98
N TYR A 78 18.57 21.98 -25.79
CA TYR A 78 19.03 20.60 -25.83
C TYR A 78 18.10 19.76 -26.72
N PRO A 79 18.15 19.95 -28.05
CA PRO A 79 17.27 19.25 -28.98
C PRO A 79 17.44 17.72 -28.92
N ASP A 80 18.65 17.26 -28.58
CA ASP A 80 18.98 15.83 -28.44
C ASP A 80 18.59 15.25 -27.05
N GLY A 81 18.11 16.09 -26.14
CA GLY A 81 17.66 15.71 -24.81
C GLY A 81 18.58 16.10 -23.66
N LEU A 82 18.08 15.92 -22.44
CA LEU A 82 18.75 16.34 -21.20
C LEU A 82 19.71 15.27 -20.69
N SER A 83 20.89 15.72 -20.23
CA SER A 83 21.86 14.87 -19.53
C SER A 83 21.43 14.58 -18.09
N ASP A 84 22.00 13.54 -17.49
CA ASP A 84 21.77 13.16 -16.10
C ASP A 84 21.89 14.35 -15.13
N GLU A 85 22.93 15.17 -15.27
CA GLU A 85 23.19 16.32 -14.38
C GLU A 85 22.06 17.36 -14.43
N ARG A 86 21.45 17.55 -15.60
CA ARG A 86 20.34 18.50 -15.77
C ARG A 86 19.03 17.92 -15.25
N LEU A 87 18.83 16.62 -15.43
CA LEU A 87 17.63 15.93 -14.94
C LEU A 87 17.58 15.90 -13.42
N GLN A 88 18.71 15.77 -12.76
CA GLN A 88 18.81 15.73 -11.30
C GLN A 88 18.29 17.01 -10.63
N VAL A 89 18.40 18.16 -11.30
CA VAL A 89 17.96 19.47 -10.75
C VAL A 89 16.59 19.91 -11.24
N LEU A 90 15.85 19.10 -12.03
CA LEU A 90 14.54 19.53 -12.54
C LEU A 90 13.46 19.65 -11.45
N GLY A 91 13.61 18.95 -10.33
CA GLY A 91 12.62 18.95 -9.26
C GLY A 91 11.21 18.64 -9.75
N SER A 92 10.23 19.39 -9.26
CA SER A 92 8.82 19.29 -9.65
C SER A 92 8.56 19.67 -11.12
N SER A 93 9.43 20.47 -11.74
CA SER A 93 9.30 20.83 -13.17
C SER A 93 9.35 19.61 -14.09
N SER A 94 10.02 18.53 -13.66
CA SER A 94 10.04 17.26 -14.40
C SER A 94 8.63 16.70 -14.66
N ARG A 95 7.66 16.94 -13.76
CA ARG A 95 6.28 16.43 -13.88
C ARG A 95 5.48 17.03 -15.02
N SER A 96 5.92 18.17 -15.54
CA SER A 96 5.31 18.80 -16.71
C SER A 96 5.78 18.19 -18.05
N ALA A 97 6.65 17.17 -18.00
CA ALA A 97 7.21 16.54 -19.18
C ALA A 97 6.20 15.68 -19.93
N THR A 98 6.37 15.63 -21.25
CA THR A 98 5.63 14.73 -22.12
C THR A 98 6.39 13.42 -22.36
N PRO A 99 5.75 12.36 -22.86
CA PRO A 99 6.45 11.14 -23.28
C PRO A 99 7.56 11.41 -24.32
N SER A 100 7.35 12.40 -25.19
CA SER A 100 8.35 12.82 -26.18
C SER A 100 9.61 13.37 -25.51
N ASP A 101 9.45 14.16 -24.44
CA ASP A 101 10.57 14.70 -23.68
C ASP A 101 11.37 13.59 -23.02
N VAL A 102 10.69 12.70 -22.27
CA VAL A 102 11.34 11.58 -21.55
C VAL A 102 12.10 10.65 -22.49
N THR A 103 11.58 10.41 -23.70
CA THR A 103 12.24 9.54 -24.68
C THR A 103 13.64 10.06 -25.05
N ARG A 104 13.82 11.39 -25.08
CA ARG A 104 15.11 12.04 -25.36
C ARG A 104 16.02 12.15 -24.14
N TRP A 105 15.51 11.98 -22.92
CA TRP A 105 16.32 12.11 -21.71
C TRP A 105 17.37 11.01 -21.58
N ASN A 106 18.53 11.35 -21.00
CA ASN A 106 19.57 10.40 -20.63
C ASN A 106 19.45 10.09 -19.13
N VAL A 107 18.73 9.02 -18.80
CA VAL A 107 18.57 8.51 -17.44
C VAL A 107 19.54 7.35 -17.26
N THR A 108 20.80 7.61 -16.96
CA THR A 108 21.84 6.57 -16.93
C THR A 108 22.35 6.28 -15.52
N LYS A 109 22.32 7.29 -14.64
CA LYS A 109 22.79 7.20 -13.26
C LYS A 109 21.64 6.94 -12.30
N ILE A 110 21.95 6.23 -11.20
CA ILE A 110 20.98 6.02 -10.14
C ILE A 110 20.51 7.33 -9.51
N ASP A 111 21.41 8.29 -9.28
CA ASP A 111 21.07 9.61 -8.72
C ASP A 111 20.01 10.35 -9.56
N THR A 112 20.05 10.16 -10.88
CA THR A 112 19.06 10.70 -11.80
C THR A 112 17.72 10.00 -11.64
N LEU A 113 17.71 8.67 -11.57
CA LEU A 113 16.49 7.91 -11.31
C LEU A 113 15.88 8.31 -9.96
N SER A 114 16.70 8.41 -8.90
CA SER A 114 16.27 8.84 -7.56
C SER A 114 15.67 10.24 -7.57
N SER A 115 16.33 11.21 -8.23
CA SER A 115 15.84 12.59 -8.33
C SER A 115 14.51 12.68 -9.06
N LEU A 116 14.37 11.91 -10.15
CA LEU A 116 13.11 11.85 -10.90
C LEU A 116 12.00 11.16 -10.10
N MET A 117 12.30 10.08 -9.37
CA MET A 117 11.32 9.30 -8.59
C MET A 117 10.98 9.92 -7.22
N ALA A 118 11.66 10.99 -6.81
CA ALA A 118 11.42 11.66 -5.54
C ALA A 118 9.94 12.07 -5.39
N SER A 119 9.28 11.54 -4.36
CA SER A 119 7.84 11.75 -4.11
C SER A 119 7.50 13.21 -3.79
N GLY A 120 8.44 13.98 -3.22
CA GLY A 120 8.27 15.41 -2.93
C GLY A 120 8.08 16.29 -4.17
N ASN A 121 8.46 15.80 -5.36
CA ASN A 121 8.32 16.52 -6.62
C ASN A 121 6.95 16.31 -7.28
N GLY A 122 6.02 15.60 -6.62
CA GLY A 122 4.73 15.22 -7.16
C GLY A 122 4.70 13.81 -7.74
N GLU A 123 3.51 13.31 -8.02
CA GLU A 123 3.30 11.97 -8.57
C GLU A 123 3.57 11.94 -10.08
N TRP A 124 4.08 10.79 -10.55
CA TRP A 124 4.17 10.52 -11.98
C TRP A 124 2.94 9.78 -12.47
N ASP A 125 2.56 10.02 -13.72
CA ASP A 125 1.71 9.08 -14.44
C ASP A 125 2.43 7.71 -14.56
N PRO A 126 1.73 6.58 -14.36
CA PRO A 126 2.34 5.25 -14.47
C PRO A 126 3.02 4.96 -15.82
N GLU A 127 2.56 5.55 -16.92
CA GLU A 127 3.24 5.50 -18.22
C GLU A 127 4.60 6.21 -18.18
N MET A 128 4.67 7.39 -17.57
CA MET A 128 5.91 8.13 -17.43
C MET A 128 6.93 7.37 -16.56
N VAL A 129 6.49 6.75 -15.47
CA VAL A 129 7.36 5.86 -14.67
C VAL A 129 7.94 4.74 -15.53
N ARG A 130 7.09 4.04 -16.29
CA ARG A 130 7.55 2.94 -17.16
C ARG A 130 8.58 3.42 -18.18
N LEU A 131 8.36 4.59 -18.79
CA LEU A 131 9.31 5.19 -19.73
C LEU A 131 10.65 5.52 -19.06
N ILE A 132 10.64 6.22 -17.92
CA ILE A 132 11.86 6.59 -17.19
C ILE A 132 12.64 5.34 -16.75
N VAL A 133 11.97 4.35 -16.17
CA VAL A 133 12.62 3.09 -15.75
C VAL A 133 13.14 2.31 -16.96
N SER A 134 12.40 2.27 -18.07
CA SER A 134 12.88 1.59 -19.29
C SER A 134 14.15 2.24 -19.85
N LYS A 135 14.25 3.57 -19.83
CA LYS A 135 15.45 4.31 -20.21
C LYS A 135 16.62 3.95 -19.31
N TYR A 136 16.40 3.94 -18.00
CA TYR A 136 17.43 3.53 -17.03
C TYR A 136 17.92 2.09 -17.25
N LEU A 137 17.00 1.15 -17.45
CA LEU A 137 17.31 -0.27 -17.64
C LEU A 137 17.89 -0.59 -19.02
N SER A 138 17.77 0.32 -20.00
CA SER A 138 18.37 0.14 -21.33
C SER A 138 19.89 0.32 -21.34
N VAL A 139 20.45 0.91 -20.28
CA VAL A 139 21.88 1.11 -20.12
C VAL A 139 22.53 -0.18 -19.63
N SER A 140 23.57 -0.64 -20.32
CA SER A 140 24.28 -1.86 -19.98
C SER A 140 24.79 -1.82 -18.52
N GLY A 141 24.46 -2.86 -17.75
CA GLY A 141 24.84 -3.00 -16.35
C GLY A 141 23.79 -2.49 -15.34
N ASN A 142 22.86 -1.64 -15.76
CA ASN A 142 21.78 -1.16 -14.91
C ASN A 142 20.75 -2.26 -14.64
N ARG A 143 20.24 -2.29 -13.41
CA ARG A 143 19.25 -3.26 -12.92
C ARG A 143 18.48 -2.67 -11.75
N LEU A 144 17.34 -3.27 -11.41
CA LEU A 144 16.59 -2.90 -10.20
C LEU A 144 17.21 -3.56 -8.97
N GLY A 145 18.31 -2.98 -8.48
CA GLY A 145 18.94 -3.30 -7.21
C GLY A 145 18.25 -2.62 -6.03
N SER A 146 18.77 -2.80 -4.82
CA SER A 146 18.17 -2.27 -3.60
C SER A 146 18.03 -0.76 -3.61
N SER A 147 19.04 -0.04 -4.12
CA SER A 147 19.02 1.42 -4.16
C SER A 147 17.99 1.95 -5.17
N GLU A 148 17.85 1.28 -6.31
CA GLU A 148 16.84 1.59 -7.31
C GLU A 148 15.43 1.31 -6.78
N LEU A 149 15.24 0.18 -6.09
CA LEU A 149 13.97 -0.16 -5.46
C LEU A 149 13.56 0.87 -4.38
N ASN A 150 14.51 1.29 -3.55
CA ASN A 150 14.29 2.34 -2.55
C ASN A 150 13.92 3.67 -3.21
N SER A 151 14.54 3.97 -4.37
CA SER A 151 14.27 5.19 -5.12
C SER A 151 12.88 5.18 -5.77
N LEU A 152 12.44 4.03 -6.27
CA LEU A 152 11.11 3.89 -6.88
C LEU A 152 10.00 4.07 -5.86
N GLY A 153 10.16 3.50 -4.66
CA GLY A 153 9.10 3.53 -3.64
C GLY A 153 7.78 3.00 -4.19
N SER A 154 6.71 3.79 -4.10
CA SER A 154 5.36 3.42 -4.60
C SER A 154 5.28 3.32 -6.12
N ASN A 155 6.21 3.94 -6.86
CA ASN A 155 6.27 3.86 -8.31
C ASN A 155 6.59 2.44 -8.82
N ILE A 156 7.04 1.52 -7.94
CA ILE A 156 7.23 0.11 -8.30
C ILE A 156 5.95 -0.53 -8.86
N CYS A 157 4.77 -0.09 -8.41
CA CYS A 157 3.48 -0.61 -8.87
C CYS A 157 3.11 -0.17 -10.29
N ALA A 158 3.81 0.82 -10.86
CA ALA A 158 3.65 1.18 -12.27
C ALA A 158 4.39 0.22 -13.21
N LEU A 159 5.32 -0.60 -12.70
CA LEU A 159 6.16 -1.47 -13.52
C LEU A 159 5.41 -2.71 -14.02
N ASN A 160 5.71 -3.12 -15.24
CA ASN A 160 5.16 -4.35 -15.80
C ASN A 160 5.72 -5.58 -15.07
N THR A 161 4.94 -6.65 -15.04
CA THR A 161 5.31 -7.93 -14.39
C THR A 161 6.61 -8.50 -14.94
N SER A 162 6.92 -8.34 -16.23
CA SER A 162 8.20 -8.77 -16.81
C SER A 162 9.41 -8.04 -16.21
N VAL A 163 9.28 -6.76 -15.88
CA VAL A 163 10.35 -6.00 -15.22
C VAL A 163 10.48 -6.44 -13.76
N LEU A 164 9.36 -6.63 -13.07
CA LEU A 164 9.36 -7.10 -11.68
C LEU A 164 9.98 -8.49 -11.52
N ASN A 165 9.74 -9.40 -12.46
CA ASN A 165 10.34 -10.75 -12.46
C ASN A 165 11.87 -10.74 -12.59
N ASN A 166 12.48 -9.65 -13.05
CA ASN A 166 13.93 -9.53 -13.14
C ASN A 166 14.57 -9.03 -11.83
N ILE A 167 13.78 -8.67 -10.82
CA ILE A 167 14.30 -8.29 -9.50
C ILE A 167 14.85 -9.53 -8.81
N THR A 168 16.05 -9.41 -8.23
CA THR A 168 16.70 -10.52 -7.53
C THR A 168 16.33 -10.53 -6.04
N ALA A 169 16.36 -11.71 -5.43
CA ALA A 169 16.16 -11.87 -3.98
C ALA A 169 17.11 -10.97 -3.15
N SER A 170 18.39 -10.89 -3.55
CA SER A 170 19.40 -10.04 -2.90
C SER A 170 19.07 -8.54 -2.98
N SER A 171 18.35 -8.12 -4.03
CA SER A 171 17.88 -6.73 -4.17
C SER A 171 16.79 -6.41 -3.16
N ILE A 172 15.83 -7.31 -2.93
CA ILE A 172 14.80 -7.15 -1.89
C ILE A 172 15.39 -7.26 -0.48
N GLU A 173 16.34 -8.18 -0.26
CA GLU A 173 16.93 -8.43 1.06
C GLU A 173 17.54 -7.17 1.71
N LYS A 174 18.10 -6.27 0.89
CA LYS A 174 18.78 -5.04 1.33
C LYS A 174 17.99 -3.76 1.03
N ALA A 175 16.80 -3.88 0.44
CA ALA A 175 15.92 -2.74 0.21
C ALA A 175 15.17 -2.37 1.48
N THR A 176 14.67 -1.15 1.55
CA THR A 176 13.62 -0.79 2.50
C THR A 176 12.32 -1.53 2.14
N ALA A 177 11.44 -1.70 3.11
CA ALA A 177 10.13 -2.33 2.87
C ALA A 177 9.38 -1.61 1.75
N LEU A 178 9.04 -2.35 0.69
CA LEU A 178 8.45 -1.76 -0.51
C LEU A 178 6.96 -1.48 -0.31
N PRO A 179 6.46 -0.27 -0.65
CA PRO A 179 5.04 0.05 -0.54
C PRO A 179 4.27 -0.56 -1.72
N LEU A 180 3.56 -1.65 -1.48
CA LEU A 180 2.84 -2.41 -2.53
C LEU A 180 1.33 -2.16 -2.57
N THR A 181 0.81 -1.19 -1.81
CA THR A 181 -0.65 -0.99 -1.65
C THR A 181 -1.38 -0.88 -2.99
N ASN A 182 -0.83 -0.08 -3.92
CA ASN A 182 -1.42 0.21 -5.23
C ASN A 182 -1.08 -0.82 -6.31
N CYS A 183 -0.32 -1.86 -5.97
CA CYS A 183 0.03 -2.92 -6.92
C CYS A 183 -1.18 -3.82 -7.15
N THR A 184 -1.30 -4.31 -8.38
CA THR A 184 -2.24 -5.39 -8.73
C THR A 184 -1.89 -6.67 -7.97
N SER A 185 -2.87 -7.58 -7.81
CA SER A 185 -2.65 -8.86 -7.14
C SER A 185 -1.52 -9.66 -7.77
N GLU A 186 -1.39 -9.63 -9.11
CA GLU A 186 -0.33 -10.34 -9.81
C GLU A 186 1.06 -9.77 -9.50
N GLN A 187 1.20 -8.43 -9.50
CA GLN A 187 2.46 -7.79 -9.10
C GLN A 187 2.82 -8.11 -7.65
N LYS A 188 1.83 -8.07 -6.74
CA LYS A 188 2.03 -8.43 -5.32
C LYS A 188 2.56 -9.86 -5.18
N ARG A 189 1.98 -10.82 -5.89
CA ARG A 189 2.42 -12.23 -5.88
C ARG A 189 3.87 -12.40 -6.37
N ILE A 190 4.24 -11.72 -7.44
CA ILE A 190 5.62 -11.73 -7.97
C ILE A 190 6.59 -11.23 -6.90
N VAL A 191 6.34 -10.04 -6.35
CA VAL A 191 7.24 -9.43 -5.36
C VAL A 191 7.28 -10.25 -4.07
N PHE A 192 6.15 -10.82 -3.65
CA PHE A 192 6.08 -11.73 -2.50
C PHE A 192 6.94 -12.99 -2.71
N GLY A 193 6.87 -13.65 -3.86
CA GLY A 193 7.69 -14.83 -4.15
C GLY A 193 9.20 -14.54 -4.10
N ILE A 194 9.61 -13.36 -4.59
CA ILE A 194 11.00 -12.91 -4.51
C ILE A 194 11.40 -12.62 -3.05
N ALA A 195 10.53 -11.94 -2.28
CA ALA A 195 10.76 -11.64 -0.87
C ALA A 195 10.83 -12.92 0.00
N GLN A 196 9.94 -13.88 -0.24
CA GLN A 196 9.96 -15.19 0.42
C GLN A 196 11.29 -15.91 0.18
N SER A 197 11.80 -15.86 -1.05
CA SER A 197 13.10 -16.43 -1.40
C SER A 197 14.24 -15.70 -0.68
N ALA A 198 14.20 -14.36 -0.66
CA ALA A 198 15.19 -13.51 0.00
C ALA A 198 15.32 -13.79 1.50
N PHE A 199 14.20 -13.95 2.19
CA PHE A 199 14.16 -14.10 3.65
C PHE A 199 14.05 -15.54 4.14
N SER A 200 14.10 -16.52 3.23
CA SER A 200 13.99 -17.96 3.54
C SER A 200 14.99 -18.42 4.61
N LYS A 201 16.24 -17.92 4.54
CA LYS A 201 17.32 -18.27 5.49
C LYS A 201 17.10 -17.72 6.90
N THR A 202 16.31 -16.66 7.04
CA THR A 202 15.94 -16.12 8.36
C THR A 202 14.90 -17.01 9.05
N ASN A 203 14.24 -17.91 8.31
CA ASN A 203 13.29 -18.83 8.92
C ASN A 203 14.01 -19.95 9.66
N ILE A 204 14.11 -19.77 10.97
CA ILE A 204 14.64 -20.80 11.88
C ILE A 204 13.62 -21.87 12.24
N ARG A 205 12.35 -21.68 11.83
CA ARG A 205 11.32 -22.72 11.97
C ARG A 205 11.39 -23.65 10.76
N GLY A 206 10.93 -24.89 10.95
CA GLY A 206 10.81 -25.87 9.87
C GLY A 206 9.87 -25.41 8.75
N PRO A 207 9.68 -26.22 7.70
CA PRO A 207 8.96 -25.81 6.48
C PRO A 207 7.49 -25.43 6.69
N ASP A 208 6.89 -25.85 7.80
CA ASP A 208 5.46 -25.72 8.11
C ASP A 208 5.10 -24.48 8.94
N ALA A 209 6.09 -23.72 9.41
CA ALA A 209 5.89 -22.53 10.22
C ALA A 209 6.91 -21.42 9.87
N VAL A 210 6.56 -20.18 10.21
CA VAL A 210 7.34 -18.98 9.94
C VAL A 210 7.78 -18.37 11.27
N SER A 211 9.07 -18.12 11.41
CA SER A 211 9.60 -17.49 12.62
C SER A 211 9.13 -16.02 12.71
N PRO A 212 8.92 -15.44 13.93
CA PRO A 212 8.53 -14.04 14.06
C PRO A 212 9.46 -13.05 13.34
N PRO A 213 10.81 -13.20 13.37
CA PRO A 213 11.70 -12.35 12.58
C PRO A 213 11.45 -12.44 11.06
N THR A 214 11.22 -13.65 10.53
CA THR A 214 10.87 -13.83 9.11
C THR A 214 9.52 -13.21 8.76
N TYR A 215 8.53 -13.35 9.64
CA TYR A 215 7.22 -12.72 9.46
C TYR A 215 7.34 -11.20 9.37
N GLN A 216 8.12 -10.57 10.25
CA GLN A 216 8.36 -9.12 10.24
C GLN A 216 8.98 -8.65 8.91
N LEU A 217 9.95 -9.38 8.37
CA LEU A 217 10.57 -9.06 7.08
C LEU A 217 9.61 -9.23 5.90
N LEU A 218 8.66 -10.16 6.00
CA LEU A 218 7.67 -10.43 4.96
C LEU A 218 6.41 -9.58 5.05
N GLN A 219 6.18 -8.88 6.16
CA GLN A 219 4.90 -8.24 6.49
C GLN A 219 4.38 -7.32 5.37
N SER A 220 5.22 -6.44 4.81
CA SER A 220 4.85 -5.52 3.72
C SER A 220 4.55 -6.23 2.38
N TYR A 221 4.91 -7.51 2.26
CA TYR A 221 4.77 -8.32 1.05
C TYR A 221 3.58 -9.29 1.14
N LEU A 222 2.96 -9.44 2.31
CA LEU A 222 1.94 -10.48 2.55
C LEU A 222 0.68 -10.32 1.70
N GLY A 223 0.41 -9.14 1.15
CA GLY A 223 -0.69 -8.95 0.18
C GLY A 223 -0.54 -9.77 -1.12
N GLY A 224 0.64 -10.36 -1.36
CA GLY A 224 0.88 -11.30 -2.46
C GLY A 224 0.99 -12.77 -2.02
N ALA A 225 0.77 -13.08 -0.74
CA ALA A 225 0.88 -14.43 -0.22
C ALA A 225 -0.28 -15.31 -0.70
N ASP A 226 0.04 -16.54 -1.10
CA ASP A 226 -0.97 -17.53 -1.47
C ASP A 226 -1.59 -18.20 -0.24
N ASN A 227 -2.67 -18.94 -0.46
CA ASN A 227 -3.37 -19.67 0.61
C ASN A 227 -2.44 -20.63 1.35
N THR A 228 -1.51 -21.27 0.65
CA THR A 228 -0.54 -22.20 1.24
C THR A 228 0.32 -21.49 2.27
N PHE A 229 0.86 -20.32 1.95
CA PHE A 229 1.68 -19.56 2.87
C PHE A 229 0.87 -18.97 4.03
N VAL A 230 -0.33 -18.44 3.76
CA VAL A 230 -1.21 -17.94 4.83
C VAL A 230 -1.55 -19.05 5.83
N ARG A 231 -1.76 -20.30 5.38
CA ARG A 231 -1.93 -21.46 6.27
C ARG A 231 -0.70 -21.75 7.13
N LYS A 232 0.51 -21.52 6.63
CA LYS A 232 1.73 -21.62 7.47
C LYS A 232 1.73 -20.56 8.57
N LEU A 233 1.29 -19.33 8.26
CA LEU A 233 1.19 -18.26 9.25
C LEU A 233 0.21 -18.59 10.38
N VAL A 234 -0.91 -19.26 10.10
CA VAL A 234 -1.86 -19.74 11.13
C VAL A 234 -1.15 -20.58 12.20
N ASN A 235 -0.21 -21.43 11.78
CA ASN A 235 0.56 -22.31 12.68
C ASN A 235 1.83 -21.66 13.27
N SER A 236 2.05 -20.37 13.01
CA SER A 236 3.33 -19.71 13.32
C SER A 236 3.37 -19.00 14.67
N ASN A 237 2.24 -18.94 15.40
CA ASN A 237 2.09 -18.20 16.66
C ASN A 237 2.59 -16.76 16.52
N ILE A 238 2.00 -16.04 15.57
CA ILE A 238 2.27 -14.62 15.29
C ILE A 238 1.11 -13.75 15.82
N ASN A 239 1.33 -12.44 15.85
CA ASN A 239 0.28 -11.47 16.14
C ASN A 239 0.13 -10.54 14.92
N MET A 240 -0.57 -11.01 13.90
CA MET A 240 -0.83 -10.22 12.70
C MET A 240 -1.69 -9.01 13.06
N ASP A 241 -1.27 -7.81 12.65
CA ASP A 241 -2.09 -6.62 12.80
C ASP A 241 -3.17 -6.60 11.73
N LEU A 242 -4.24 -5.85 12.00
CA LEU A 242 -5.40 -5.87 11.14
C LEU A 242 -5.18 -5.19 9.78
N ILE A 243 -4.26 -4.23 9.69
CA ILE A 243 -3.89 -3.59 8.42
C ILE A 243 -3.22 -4.62 7.50
N THR A 244 -2.31 -5.43 8.04
CA THR A 244 -1.70 -6.55 7.32
C THR A 244 -2.75 -7.59 6.94
N PHE A 245 -3.65 -7.97 7.85
CA PHE A 245 -4.69 -8.96 7.55
C PHE A 245 -5.60 -8.54 6.40
N VAL A 246 -6.08 -7.29 6.38
CA VAL A 246 -6.94 -6.80 5.28
C VAL A 246 -6.16 -6.49 3.99
N SER A 247 -4.82 -6.51 4.04
CA SER A 247 -3.96 -6.41 2.87
C SER A 247 -3.79 -7.73 2.11
N LEU A 248 -4.08 -8.86 2.76
CA LEU A 248 -4.08 -10.19 2.14
C LEU A 248 -5.07 -10.24 0.98
N GLU A 249 -4.83 -11.14 0.04
CA GLU A 249 -5.79 -11.35 -1.04
C GLU A 249 -7.14 -11.84 -0.47
N GLN A 250 -8.26 -11.28 -0.94
CA GLN A 250 -9.59 -11.64 -0.43
C GLN A 250 -9.87 -13.15 -0.51
N SER A 251 -9.38 -13.80 -1.57
CA SER A 251 -9.47 -15.25 -1.76
C SER A 251 -8.76 -16.04 -0.65
N ALA A 252 -7.66 -15.51 -0.11
CA ALA A 252 -6.93 -16.09 1.01
C ALA A 252 -7.61 -15.85 2.35
N ILE A 253 -8.27 -14.70 2.52
CA ILE A 253 -9.07 -14.41 3.71
C ILE A 253 -10.31 -15.31 3.76
N ASN A 254 -11.02 -15.45 2.65
CA ASN A 254 -12.32 -16.14 2.57
C ASN A 254 -12.25 -17.64 2.93
N VAL A 255 -11.08 -18.27 2.81
CA VAL A 255 -10.90 -19.68 3.17
C VAL A 255 -10.57 -19.91 4.64
N LEU A 256 -10.34 -18.84 5.42
CA LEU A 256 -10.01 -18.92 6.84
C LEU A 256 -11.29 -19.05 7.67
N ASN A 257 -11.32 -20.02 8.58
CA ASN A 257 -12.36 -20.10 9.59
C ASN A 257 -12.06 -19.16 10.77
N VAL A 258 -12.99 -19.06 11.71
CA VAL A 258 -12.86 -18.22 12.91
C VAL A 258 -11.61 -18.54 13.75
N MET A 259 -11.27 -19.82 13.88
CA MET A 259 -10.07 -20.23 14.64
C MET A 259 -8.77 -19.90 13.92
N ASP A 260 -8.75 -19.98 12.59
CA ASP A 260 -7.61 -19.58 11.78
C ASP A 260 -7.33 -18.08 11.95
N VAL A 261 -8.37 -17.24 11.83
CA VAL A 261 -8.26 -15.79 11.99
C VAL A 261 -7.85 -15.43 13.42
N LYS A 262 -8.43 -16.10 14.44
CA LYS A 262 -7.99 -15.94 15.83
C LYS A 262 -6.51 -16.26 16.01
N SER A 263 -6.01 -17.31 15.36
CA SER A 263 -4.61 -17.75 15.46
C SER A 263 -3.65 -16.81 14.71
N LEU A 264 -4.09 -16.23 13.59
CA LEU A 264 -3.31 -15.24 12.84
C LEU A 264 -3.20 -13.91 13.59
N LEU A 265 -4.33 -13.37 14.07
CA LEU A 265 -4.37 -12.06 14.73
C LEU A 265 -3.81 -12.12 16.15
N GLY A 266 -3.94 -13.27 16.82
CA GLY A 266 -3.43 -13.46 18.18
C GLY A 266 -4.01 -12.43 19.14
N VAL A 267 -3.13 -11.64 19.77
CA VAL A 267 -3.55 -10.57 20.69
C VAL A 267 -4.35 -9.45 20.03
N ASN A 268 -4.26 -9.30 18.70
CA ASN A 268 -4.95 -8.25 17.94
C ASN A 268 -6.37 -8.67 17.52
N VAL A 269 -6.88 -9.83 17.94
CA VAL A 269 -8.21 -10.31 17.54
C VAL A 269 -9.33 -9.32 17.87
N GLY A 270 -9.18 -8.56 18.95
CA GLY A 270 -10.12 -7.51 19.35
C GLY A 270 -10.28 -6.40 18.31
N ASP A 271 -9.25 -6.13 17.50
CA ASP A 271 -9.27 -5.07 16.51
C ASP A 271 -10.26 -5.36 15.37
N LEU A 272 -10.63 -6.63 15.16
CA LEU A 272 -11.64 -7.01 14.16
C LEU A 272 -12.93 -6.21 14.30
N LYS A 273 -13.34 -5.93 15.54
CA LYS A 273 -14.55 -5.14 15.79
C LYS A 273 -14.40 -3.70 15.31
N THR A 274 -13.22 -3.12 15.48
CA THR A 274 -12.90 -1.76 15.03
C THR A 274 -12.97 -1.62 13.50
N TYR A 275 -12.65 -2.69 12.77
CA TYR A 275 -12.71 -2.72 11.30
C TYR A 275 -13.89 -3.56 10.77
N GLU A 276 -14.91 -3.80 11.59
CA GLU A 276 -16.06 -4.62 11.19
C GLU A 276 -16.69 -4.07 9.90
N SER A 277 -16.70 -2.75 9.68
CA SER A 277 -17.25 -2.13 8.48
C SER A 277 -16.37 -2.25 7.21
N ALA A 278 -15.14 -2.74 7.32
CA ALA A 278 -14.27 -2.92 6.17
C ALA A 278 -14.82 -4.03 5.25
N SER A 279 -14.82 -3.79 3.93
CA SER A 279 -15.41 -4.72 2.96
C SER A 279 -14.84 -6.13 3.06
N GLN A 280 -13.52 -6.25 3.21
CA GLN A 280 -12.84 -7.54 3.32
C GLN A 280 -13.27 -8.33 4.55
N ILE A 281 -13.48 -7.62 5.67
CA ILE A 281 -13.93 -8.21 6.94
C ILE A 281 -15.40 -8.60 6.86
N GLN A 282 -16.25 -7.73 6.30
CA GLN A 282 -17.67 -8.04 6.07
C GLN A 282 -17.88 -9.27 5.19
N GLU A 283 -17.10 -9.39 4.11
CA GLU A 283 -17.17 -10.55 3.23
C GLU A 283 -16.78 -11.83 3.99
N TRP A 284 -15.70 -11.79 4.75
CA TRP A 284 -15.28 -12.91 5.60
C TRP A 284 -16.32 -13.27 6.66
N ILE A 285 -16.88 -12.29 7.38
CA ILE A 285 -17.92 -12.48 8.41
C ILE A 285 -19.13 -13.22 7.84
N LYS A 286 -19.63 -12.80 6.66
CA LYS A 286 -20.75 -13.44 5.98
C LYS A 286 -20.47 -14.89 5.58
N LEU A 287 -19.20 -15.30 5.54
CA LEU A 287 -18.78 -16.66 5.27
C LEU A 287 -18.67 -17.54 6.53
N GLN A 288 -18.84 -17.00 7.73
CA GLN A 288 -18.78 -17.74 8.99
C GLN A 288 -20.18 -18.00 9.57
N LEU A 289 -20.32 -18.99 10.45
CA LEU A 289 -21.51 -19.14 11.29
C LEU A 289 -21.45 -18.11 12.42
N GLN A 290 -22.60 -17.52 12.78
CA GLN A 290 -22.67 -16.59 13.91
C GLN A 290 -22.19 -17.25 15.20
N THR A 291 -22.56 -18.51 15.43
CA THR A 291 -22.11 -19.28 16.61
C THR A 291 -20.59 -19.42 16.69
N ASP A 292 -19.90 -19.49 15.55
CA ASP A 292 -18.44 -19.58 15.52
C ASP A 292 -17.84 -18.20 15.81
N LEU A 293 -18.38 -17.13 15.22
CA LEU A 293 -17.96 -15.75 15.49
C LEU A 293 -18.11 -15.39 16.97
N ASP A 294 -19.21 -15.83 17.60
CA ASP A 294 -19.48 -15.59 19.02
C ASP A 294 -18.38 -16.18 19.92
N THR A 295 -17.66 -17.23 19.48
CA THR A 295 -16.52 -17.80 20.25
C THR A 295 -15.34 -16.84 20.42
N LEU A 296 -15.30 -15.75 19.63
CA LEU A 296 -14.29 -14.70 19.76
C LEU A 296 -14.59 -13.75 20.93
N ASN A 297 -15.85 -13.65 21.39
CA ASN A 297 -16.29 -12.73 22.46
C ASN A 297 -15.94 -11.25 22.21
N ILE A 298 -16.13 -10.78 20.98
CA ILE A 298 -15.85 -9.40 20.54
C ILE A 298 -17.06 -8.74 19.84
N ASP A 299 -18.25 -9.31 20.03
CA ASP A 299 -19.53 -8.82 19.53
C ASP A 299 -19.57 -8.58 18.01
N LEU A 300 -18.88 -9.41 17.22
CA LEU A 300 -19.01 -9.40 15.76
C LEU A 300 -20.36 -9.94 15.33
N THR A 301 -20.99 -9.26 14.37
CA THR A 301 -22.34 -9.63 13.88
C THR A 301 -22.39 -9.72 12.37
N GLY A 302 -23.38 -10.45 11.83
CA GLY A 302 -23.58 -10.60 10.39
C GLY A 302 -23.15 -11.95 9.83
N GLY A 303 -22.78 -12.89 10.70
CA GLY A 303 -22.56 -14.28 10.32
C GLY A 303 -23.85 -14.98 9.87
N ARG A 304 -23.69 -16.11 9.20
CA ARG A 304 -24.83 -16.94 8.79
C ARG A 304 -25.49 -17.57 10.00
N ILE A 305 -26.81 -17.62 9.97
CA ILE A 305 -27.61 -18.40 10.92
C ILE A 305 -27.59 -19.85 10.43
N ALA A 306 -27.30 -20.81 11.31
CA ALA A 306 -27.40 -22.22 10.98
C ALA A 306 -28.84 -22.54 10.57
N THR A 307 -29.06 -22.93 9.31
CA THR A 307 -30.37 -23.40 8.87
C THR A 307 -30.60 -24.79 9.47
N VAL A 308 -31.42 -24.85 10.51
CA VAL A 308 -32.05 -26.10 10.94
C VAL A 308 -32.97 -26.56 9.82
N THR A 309 -32.51 -27.47 8.97
CA THR A 309 -33.38 -28.24 8.09
C THR A 309 -34.29 -29.07 9.01
N PRO A 310 -35.63 -28.94 8.97
CA PRO A 310 -36.49 -29.83 9.72
C PRO A 310 -36.28 -31.25 9.19
N SER A 311 -35.76 -32.12 10.04
CA SER A 311 -35.74 -33.56 9.77
C SER A 311 -37.18 -34.05 9.68
N VAL A 312 -37.57 -34.49 8.48
CA VAL A 312 -38.81 -35.25 8.28
C VAL A 312 -38.71 -36.52 9.14
N PRO A 313 -39.68 -36.83 10.02
CA PRO A 313 -39.62 -38.07 10.80
C PRO A 313 -39.86 -39.24 9.84
N SER A 314 -38.83 -40.06 9.62
CA SER A 314 -38.97 -41.36 8.95
C SER A 314 -39.91 -42.24 9.75
N ALA A 315 -41.01 -42.64 9.14
CA ALA A 315 -41.93 -43.64 9.66
C ALA A 315 -41.21 -44.97 9.86
N SER A 316 -41.11 -45.43 11.12
CA SER A 316 -40.70 -46.79 11.45
C SER A 316 -41.86 -47.76 11.18
N ASN A 317 -41.70 -48.62 10.18
CA ASN A 317 -42.47 -49.86 10.08
C ASN A 317 -41.76 -50.94 10.88
N SER A 318 -42.35 -51.39 11.98
CA SER A 318 -42.05 -52.71 12.55
C SER A 318 -43.32 -53.40 13.04
N THR A 319 -43.51 -54.60 12.50
CA THR A 319 -44.64 -55.51 12.68
C THR A 319 -44.50 -56.34 13.97
N THR A 320 -45.54 -56.27 14.80
CA THR A 320 -46.17 -57.31 15.64
C THR A 320 -45.35 -58.54 16.13
N LYS A 321 -45.30 -58.71 17.46
CA LYS A 321 -45.82 -59.92 18.16
C LYS A 321 -46.03 -59.65 19.67
N ALA A 322 -47.21 -60.01 20.19
CA ALA A 322 -47.62 -59.95 21.61
C ALA A 322 -47.61 -61.36 22.25
N PRO A 323 -48.07 -61.64 23.50
CA PRO A 323 -48.46 -60.78 24.65
C PRO A 323 -47.99 -61.31 26.05
N SER A 324 -48.59 -60.76 27.12
CA SER A 324 -48.61 -61.12 28.57
C SER A 324 -47.49 -60.49 29.41
N GLY A 325 -47.72 -59.77 30.51
CA GLY A 325 -48.94 -59.44 31.27
C GLY A 325 -48.61 -59.50 32.76
N GLN A 326 -48.47 -58.36 33.46
CA GLN A 326 -48.86 -58.22 34.87
C GLN A 326 -48.72 -56.78 35.37
N ILE A 327 -49.75 -56.38 36.12
CA ILE A 327 -49.90 -55.15 36.89
C ILE A 327 -49.13 -55.29 38.21
N SER A 328 -48.43 -54.24 38.65
CA SER A 328 -48.34 -53.84 40.07
C SER A 328 -47.78 -52.43 40.21
N THR A 329 -48.63 -51.55 40.75
CA THR A 329 -48.30 -50.32 41.48
C THR A 329 -47.46 -50.60 42.73
N VAL A 330 -46.59 -49.66 43.17
CA VAL A 330 -46.43 -49.14 44.55
C VAL A 330 -45.20 -48.21 44.64
N THR A 331 -45.48 -46.94 44.96
CA THR A 331 -44.88 -46.04 45.98
C THR A 331 -43.37 -45.78 46.11
N ALA A 332 -43.11 -44.49 46.37
CA ALA A 332 -41.87 -43.79 46.65
C ALA A 332 -41.16 -44.15 47.98
N ALA A 333 -39.83 -43.99 47.96
CA ALA A 333 -38.93 -43.52 49.04
C ALA A 333 -37.59 -43.19 48.34
N GLY A 334 -36.94 -42.03 48.46
CA GLY A 334 -36.51 -41.36 49.68
C GLY A 334 -35.03 -41.71 49.94
N GLY A 335 -34.08 -40.80 49.66
CA GLY A 335 -32.66 -41.01 49.98
C GLY A 335 -31.71 -39.94 49.43
N ASN A 336 -31.28 -39.04 50.33
CA ASN A 336 -30.29 -37.97 50.15
C ASN A 336 -28.87 -38.48 49.79
N THR A 337 -28.04 -37.64 49.14
CA THR A 337 -26.80 -36.98 49.68
C THR A 337 -25.97 -36.35 48.54
N ILE A 338 -25.81 -35.02 48.47
CA ILE A 338 -24.76 -34.11 49.01
C ILE A 338 -23.44 -34.05 48.19
N ALA A 339 -22.99 -32.79 47.98
CA ALA A 339 -21.65 -32.27 47.66
C ALA A 339 -21.23 -32.22 46.17
N ALA A 340 -20.56 -31.18 45.66
CA ALA A 340 -20.19 -29.87 46.20
C ALA A 340 -19.82 -28.96 45.02
N SER A 341 -20.24 -27.70 45.10
CA SER A 341 -19.85 -26.59 44.25
C SER A 341 -18.67 -25.83 44.87
N THR A 342 -17.63 -25.56 44.08
CA THR A 342 -16.59 -24.58 44.44
C THR A 342 -16.32 -23.66 43.27
N THR A 343 -16.82 -22.44 43.42
CA THR A 343 -16.51 -21.22 42.67
C THR A 343 -15.12 -20.69 43.01
N LYS A 344 -14.38 -20.20 42.01
CA LYS A 344 -13.45 -19.07 42.17
C LYS A 344 -13.45 -18.21 40.91
N GLY A 345 -13.93 -16.98 41.06
CA GLY A 345 -13.77 -15.91 40.09
C GLY A 345 -12.51 -15.07 40.37
N ALA A 346 -12.05 -14.37 39.33
CA ALA A 346 -11.14 -13.23 39.36
C ALA A 346 -11.48 -12.36 38.14
N VAL A 347 -12.33 -11.34 38.29
CA VAL A 347 -12.01 -9.90 38.47
C VAL A 347 -11.18 -9.30 37.32
N SER A 348 -11.90 -8.62 36.44
CA SER A 348 -11.42 -7.75 35.36
C SER A 348 -10.72 -6.49 35.87
N ARG A 349 -9.72 -6.02 35.12
CA ARG A 349 -9.27 -4.61 35.15
C ARG A 349 -9.19 -4.06 33.72
N VAL A 350 -9.93 -2.98 33.53
CA VAL A 350 -10.03 -2.16 32.32
C VAL A 350 -8.86 -1.19 32.29
N TYR A 351 -8.16 -1.09 31.15
CA TYR A 351 -7.31 0.06 30.80
C TYR A 351 -7.40 0.29 29.29
N ALA A 352 -7.90 1.48 28.91
CA ALA A 352 -7.75 2.07 27.58
C ALA A 352 -6.55 3.03 27.58
N PRO A 353 -5.85 3.17 26.45
CA PRO A 353 -5.78 4.49 25.79
C PRO A 353 -5.79 4.37 24.24
N VAL A 354 -6.65 5.06 23.50
CA VAL A 354 -6.49 6.43 22.94
C VAL A 354 -5.19 6.64 22.14
N CYS A 355 -5.36 6.62 20.82
CA CYS A 355 -4.77 7.51 19.80
C CYS A 355 -3.31 7.96 19.96
N LEU A 356 -2.42 7.36 19.15
CA LEU A 356 -1.07 7.85 18.89
C LEU A 356 -0.85 8.04 17.39
N GLN A 357 -1.42 9.12 16.85
CA GLN A 357 -0.95 9.78 15.64
C GLN A 357 -0.52 11.19 16.04
N LEU A 358 0.57 11.68 15.42
CA LEU A 358 1.27 12.95 15.66
C LEU A 358 2.32 12.93 16.78
N LEU A 359 3.57 12.61 16.40
CA LEU A 359 4.80 13.25 16.93
C LEU A 359 6.04 12.68 16.22
N LEU A 360 6.39 13.23 15.06
CA LEU A 360 7.72 13.13 14.45
C LEU A 360 7.94 14.33 13.52
N LEU A 361 7.92 15.53 14.12
CA LEU A 361 8.33 16.80 13.50
C LEU A 361 8.70 17.78 14.62
N ALA A 362 9.75 17.45 15.39
CA ALA A 362 10.35 18.37 16.36
C ALA A 362 11.75 17.92 16.81
N VAL A 363 12.65 17.55 15.89
CA VAL A 363 14.10 17.48 16.19
C VAL A 363 14.86 17.90 14.93
N LEU A 364 14.95 19.21 14.68
CA LEU A 364 16.00 19.82 13.84
C LEU A 364 16.14 21.35 13.99
N VAL A 365 15.46 21.99 14.94
CA VAL A 365 15.70 23.41 15.27
C VAL A 365 16.33 23.49 16.65
N GLN A 366 17.60 23.10 16.77
CA GLN A 366 18.48 23.50 17.88
C GLN A 366 19.98 23.28 17.63
N LEU A 367 20.41 23.37 16.37
CA LEU A 367 21.83 23.49 15.99
C LEU A 367 21.94 24.53 14.87
N LEU A 368 21.77 25.80 15.25
CA LEU A 368 22.23 27.00 14.55
C LEU A 368 21.98 28.19 15.48
N HIS A 369 22.87 28.32 16.47
CA HIS A 369 23.47 29.60 16.86
C HIS A 369 24.97 29.38 16.87
#